data_AF-A0A1S6HLY0-F1
#
_entry.id   AF-A0A1S6HLY0-F1
#
_cell.length_a   1.000
_cell.length_b   1.000
_cell.length_c   1.000
_cell.angle_alpha   90.00
_cell.angle_beta   90.00
_cell.angle_gamma   90.00
#
_symmetry.space_group_name_H-M   'P 1'
#
loop_
_entity.id
_entity.type
_entity.pdbx_description
1 polymer ?
#
loop_
_entity_poly.entity_id
_entity_poly.type
_entity_poly.pdbx_seq_one_letter_code
_entity_poly.pdbx_strand_id
1 'polypeptide(L)'
;MLNLAVVPLMPIVGALTANLSELIRGESKSFLPNLDVGVKTFSLAAAGFTVVWFALLVTAIFTGGDTNTLAGIEVLVLFLAGYGLHLWLKGSRVLSSGVQLWTYRLAIPFILAACVLVTKLG
;
A
#
# COMPACT_ATOMS: atom_id res chain seq x y z
N MET A 1 -18.27 1.52 -11.97
CA MET A 1 -17.96 0.21 -11.38
C MET A 1 -16.57 -0.16 -11.83
N LEU A 2 -15.67 -0.44 -10.89
CA LEU A 2 -14.28 -0.78 -11.21
C LEU A 2 -14.17 -2.05 -12.05
N ASN A 3 -13.19 -2.04 -12.95
CA ASN A 3 -12.78 -3.24 -13.69
C ASN A 3 -12.26 -4.33 -12.74
N LEU A 4 -12.70 -5.57 -12.94
CA LEU A 4 -12.33 -6.73 -12.10
C LEU A 4 -10.81 -6.93 -12.01
N ALA A 5 -10.06 -6.57 -13.06
CA ALA A 5 -8.61 -6.66 -13.09
C ALA A 5 -7.91 -5.73 -12.09
N VAL A 6 -8.60 -4.66 -11.68
CA VAL A 6 -8.08 -3.57 -10.84
C VAL A 6 -8.44 -3.79 -9.36
N VAL A 7 -9.48 -4.59 -9.11
CA VAL A 7 -9.97 -4.96 -7.77
C VAL A 7 -8.87 -5.46 -6.82
N PRO A 8 -7.92 -6.34 -7.23
CA PRO A 8 -6.88 -6.81 -6.31
C PRO A 8 -5.77 -5.79 -6.06
N LEU A 9 -5.59 -4.77 -6.90
CA LEU A 9 -4.49 -3.82 -6.76
C LEU A 9 -4.64 -2.94 -5.52
N MET A 10 -5.85 -2.43 -5.27
CA MET A 10 -6.11 -1.55 -4.13
C MET A 10 -5.90 -2.22 -2.77
N PRO A 11 -6.38 -3.46 -2.54
CA PRO A 11 -6.09 -4.19 -1.32
C PRO A 11 -4.60 -4.47 -1.13
N ILE A 12 -3.85 -4.76 -2.20
CA ILE A 12 -2.39 -4.97 -2.09
C ILE A 12 -1.68 -3.67 -1.70
N VAL A 13 -2.06 -2.53 -2.28
CA VAL A 13 -1.53 -1.22 -1.89
C VAL A 13 -1.89 -0.90 -0.44
N GLY A 14 -3.12 -1.22 0.00
CA GLY A 14 -3.54 -1.12 1.40
C GLY A 14 -2.67 -1.95 2.35
N ALA A 15 -2.44 -3.22 2.02
CA ALA A 15 -1.61 -4.12 2.81
C ALA A 15 -0.14 -3.65 2.88
N LEU A 16 0.40 -3.16 1.76
CA LEU A 16 1.74 -2.56 1.72
C LEU A 16 1.82 -1.33 2.62
N THR A 17 0.78 -0.50 2.65
CA THR A 17 0.72 0.69 3.50
C THR A 17 0.67 0.33 4.98
N ALA A 18 -0.07 -0.71 5.35
CA ALA A 18 -0.07 -1.24 6.70
C ALA A 18 1.33 -1.74 7.11
N ASN A 19 2.02 -2.47 6.23
CA ASN A 19 3.40 -2.94 6.47
C ASN A 19 4.38 -1.77 6.66
N LEU A 20 4.28 -0.71 5.83
CA LEU A 20 5.09 0.51 6.01
C LEU A 20 4.79 1.21 7.34
N SER A 21 3.53 1.23 7.76
CA SER A 21 3.11 1.79 9.05
C SER A 21 3.72 1.03 10.23
N GLU A 22 3.73 -0.30 10.18
CA GLU A 22 4.38 -1.15 11.20
C GLU A 22 5.88 -0.86 11.30
N LEU A 23 6.56 -0.67 10.17
CA LEU A 23 7.97 -0.29 10.14
C LEU A 23 8.22 1.08 10.80
N ILE A 24 7.42 2.09 10.45
CA ILE A 24 7.56 3.47 10.98
C ILE A 24 7.26 3.50 12.49
N ARG A 25 6.30 2.69 12.95
CA ARG A 25 5.96 2.54 14.37
C ARG A 25 6.97 1.69 15.15
N GLY A 26 7.92 1.05 14.46
CA GLY A 26 8.93 0.18 15.06
C GLY A 26 8.39 -1.19 15.51
N GLU A 27 7.17 -1.54 15.16
CA GLU A 27 6.54 -2.82 15.52
C GLU A 27 7.20 -4.00 14.80
N SER A 28 7.83 -3.75 13.65
CA SER A 28 8.57 -4.75 12.87
C SER A 28 9.69 -5.44 13.66
N LYS A 29 10.37 -4.72 14.58
CA LYS A 29 11.41 -5.32 15.44
C LYS A 29 10.87 -6.34 16.43
N SER A 30 9.59 -6.25 16.81
CA SER A 30 8.96 -7.23 17.70
C SER A 30 8.74 -8.58 17.02
N PHE A 31 8.59 -8.61 15.69
CA PHE A 31 8.28 -9.81 14.92
C PHE A 31 9.47 -10.34 14.13
N LEU A 32 10.38 -9.45 13.71
CA LEU A 32 11.59 -9.79 12.98
C LEU A 32 12.79 -9.11 13.66
N PRO A 33 13.29 -9.66 14.78
CA PRO A 33 14.39 -9.06 15.54
C PRO A 33 15.70 -8.99 14.74
N ASN A 34 15.86 -9.85 13.73
CA ASN A 34 17.04 -9.89 12.85
C ASN A 34 16.91 -8.96 11.64
N LEU A 35 15.82 -8.19 11.51
CA LEU A 35 15.63 -7.25 10.42
C LEU A 35 16.42 -5.98 10.69
N ASP A 36 17.57 -5.84 10.02
CA ASP A 36 18.34 -4.61 10.03
C ASP A 36 17.93 -3.71 8.85
N VAL A 37 17.27 -2.60 9.17
CA VAL A 37 16.80 -1.61 8.18
C VAL A 37 17.73 -0.41 8.21
N GLY A 38 18.62 -0.32 7.24
CA GLY A 38 19.49 0.84 7.08
C GLY A 38 18.71 2.14 6.82
N VAL A 39 19.31 3.28 7.21
CA VAL A 39 18.70 4.63 7.15
C VAL A 39 18.12 4.98 5.78
N LYS A 40 18.80 4.59 4.69
CA LYS A 40 18.31 4.83 3.31
C LYS A 40 16.98 4.10 3.03
N THR A 41 16.90 2.82 3.42
CA THR A 41 15.68 2.02 3.23
C THR A 41 14.54 2.54 4.10
N PHE A 42 14.84 2.92 5.35
CA PHE A 42 13.86 3.52 6.24
C PHE A 42 13.31 4.85 5.70
N SER A 43 14.19 5.74 5.23
CA SER A 43 13.80 7.02 4.64
C SER A 43 12.92 6.83 3.40
N LEU A 44 13.26 5.84 2.57
CA LEU A 44 12.48 5.50 1.38
C LEU A 44 11.10 4.92 1.75
N ALA A 45 11.03 4.08 2.78
CA ALA A 45 9.77 3.54 3.28
C ALA A 45 8.87 4.63 3.87
N ALA A 46 9.44 5.58 4.62
CA ALA A 46 8.73 6.74 5.15
C ALA A 46 8.20 7.65 4.02
N ALA A 47 9.02 7.92 3.01
CA ALA A 47 8.58 8.63 1.81
C ALA A 47 7.46 7.86 1.08
N GLY A 48 7.58 6.54 0.96
CA GLY A 48 6.54 5.68 0.38
C GLY A 48 5.22 5.76 1.13
N PHE A 49 5.23 5.72 2.46
CA PHE A 49 4.04 5.88 3.27
C PHE A 49 3.33 7.22 2.99
N THR A 50 4.08 8.32 2.92
CA THR A 50 3.51 9.63 2.58
C THR A 50 2.96 9.65 1.15
N VAL A 51 3.68 9.09 0.19
CA VAL A 51 3.29 9.06 -1.23
C VAL A 51 1.99 8.28 -1.45
N VAL A 52 1.74 7.19 -0.73
CA VAL A 52 0.47 6.44 -0.84
C VAL A 52 -0.73 7.34 -0.70
N TRP A 53 -0.77 8.19 0.33
CA TRP A 53 -1.95 8.98 0.64
C TRP A 53 -2.28 9.99 -0.48
N PHE A 54 -1.24 10.61 -1.05
CA PHE A 54 -1.41 11.48 -2.20
C PHE A 54 -1.80 10.71 -3.47
N ALA A 55 -1.13 9.58 -3.74
CA ALA A 55 -1.42 8.76 -4.90
C ALA A 55 -2.85 8.20 -4.86
N LEU A 56 -3.31 7.74 -3.70
CA LEU A 56 -4.66 7.23 -3.47
C LEU A 56 -5.72 8.31 -3.68
N LEU A 57 -5.48 9.52 -3.17
CA LEU A 57 -6.39 10.65 -3.33
C LEU A 57 -6.53 11.03 -4.81
N VAL A 58 -5.41 11.13 -5.54
CA VAL A 58 -5.41 11.36 -6.98
C VAL A 58 -6.14 10.23 -7.70
N THR A 59 -5.85 8.98 -7.38
CA THR A 59 -6.52 7.83 -8.01
C THR A 59 -8.02 7.86 -7.79
N ALA A 60 -8.50 8.13 -6.58
CA ALA A 60 -9.93 8.19 -6.26
C ALA A 60 -10.65 9.33 -7.01
N ILE A 61 -10.01 10.51 -7.13
CA ILE A 61 -10.58 11.64 -7.88
C ILE A 61 -10.69 11.30 -9.36
N PHE A 62 -9.62 10.77 -9.97
CA PHE A 62 -9.58 10.47 -11.39
C PHE A 62 -10.49 9.29 -11.78
N THR A 63 -10.62 8.28 -10.93
CA THR A 63 -11.57 7.16 -11.16
C THR A 63 -13.01 7.55 -10.88
N GLY A 64 -13.25 8.45 -9.92
CA GLY A 64 -14.58 8.97 -9.62
C GLY A 64 -15.17 9.84 -10.73
N GLY A 65 -14.34 10.68 -11.37
CA GLY A 65 -14.78 11.59 -12.44
C GLY A 65 -15.94 12.50 -12.03
N ASP A 66 -16.62 13.09 -13.02
CA ASP A 66 -17.75 14.00 -12.79
C ASP A 66 -19.08 13.29 -12.49
N THR A 67 -19.20 12.00 -12.79
CA THR A 67 -20.48 11.25 -12.76
C THR A 67 -20.44 9.91 -12.01
N ASN A 68 -19.27 9.40 -11.63
CA ASN A 68 -19.08 8.05 -11.07
C ASN A 68 -18.43 8.07 -9.68
N THR A 69 -18.93 8.90 -8.77
CA THR A 69 -18.43 9.03 -7.39
C THR A 69 -18.33 7.68 -6.66
N LEU A 70 -19.20 6.73 -7.01
CA LEU A 70 -19.17 5.34 -6.53
C LEU A 70 -17.85 4.61 -6.83
N ALA A 71 -17.23 4.80 -7.99
CA ALA A 71 -15.97 4.14 -8.33
C ALA A 71 -14.81 4.61 -7.44
N GLY A 72 -14.74 5.92 -7.17
CA GLY A 72 -13.77 6.48 -6.22
C GLY A 72 -13.97 5.92 -4.80
N ILE A 73 -15.23 5.74 -4.37
CA ILE A 73 -15.54 5.10 -3.07
C ILE A 73 -15.10 3.64 -3.06
N GLU A 74 -15.37 2.88 -4.12
CA GLU A 74 -14.95 1.48 -4.24
C GLU A 74 -13.42 1.35 -4.12
N VAL A 75 -12.65 2.22 -4.77
CA VAL A 75 -11.17 2.28 -4.65
C VAL A 75 -10.75 2.43 -3.19
N LEU A 76 -11.35 3.38 -2.47
CA LEU A 76 -11.04 3.65 -1.07
C LEU A 76 -11.43 2.48 -0.16
N VAL A 77 -12.60 1.88 -0.37
CA VAL A 77 -13.07 0.72 0.41
C VAL A 77 -12.16 -0.48 0.20
N LEU A 78 -11.75 -0.76 -1.04
CA LEU A 78 -10.83 -1.86 -1.34
C LEU A 78 -9.44 -1.63 -0.72
N PHE A 79 -8.95 -0.39 -0.75
CA PHE A 79 -7.71 -0.01 -0.08
C PHE A 79 -7.82 -0.24 1.44
N LEU A 80 -8.88 0.24 2.07
CA LEU A 80 -9.13 0.07 3.50
C LEU A 80 -9.27 -1.41 3.90
N ALA A 81 -9.92 -2.22 3.06
CA ALA A 81 -10.05 -3.66 3.27
C ALA A 81 -8.67 -4.33 3.32
N GLY A 82 -7.78 -4.03 2.36
CA GLY A 82 -6.43 -4.56 2.36
C GLY A 82 -5.58 -4.09 3.55
N TYR A 83 -5.69 -2.80 3.90
CA TYR A 83 -5.01 -2.22 5.06
C TYR A 83 -5.46 -2.90 6.37
N GLY A 84 -6.77 -3.02 6.58
CA GLY A 84 -7.35 -3.65 7.77
C GLY A 84 -7.05 -5.15 7.86
N LEU A 85 -7.15 -5.88 6.74
CA LEU A 85 -6.81 -7.31 6.69
C LEU A 85 -5.35 -7.56 7.07
N HIS A 86 -4.42 -6.72 6.58
CA HIS A 86 -3.01 -6.86 6.91
C HIS A 86 -2.74 -6.62 8.40
N LEU A 87 -3.34 -5.59 8.99
CA LEU A 87 -3.23 -5.30 10.42
C LEU A 87 -3.80 -6.44 11.28
N TRP A 88 -4.93 -7.02 10.86
CA TRP A 88 -5.58 -8.09 11.60
C TRP A 88 -4.79 -9.41 11.55
N LEU A 89 -4.28 -9.77 10.37
CA LEU A 89 -3.51 -10.99 10.16
C LEU A 89 -2.04 -10.85 10.56
N LYS A 90 -1.57 -9.63 10.85
CA LYS A 90 -0.14 -9.30 11.06
C LYS A 90 0.70 -9.84 9.91
N GLY A 91 0.37 -9.43 8.69
CA GLY A 91 0.92 -10.01 7.45
C GLY A 91 2.45 -9.94 7.37
N SER A 92 3.09 -9.03 8.10
CA SER A 92 4.54 -8.95 8.28
C SER A 92 5.16 -10.24 8.84
N ARG A 93 4.42 -11.03 9.63
CA ARG A 93 4.89 -12.31 10.21
C ARG A 93 5.12 -13.41 9.18
N VAL A 94 4.47 -13.33 8.02
CA VAL A 94 4.55 -14.36 6.98
C VAL A 94 5.76 -14.14 6.06
N LEU A 95 6.37 -12.95 6.11
CA LEU A 95 7.46 -12.55 5.22
C LEU A 95 8.82 -12.76 5.86
N SER A 96 9.75 -13.35 5.11
CA SER A 96 11.18 -13.40 5.46
C SER A 96 11.79 -12.00 5.52
N SER A 97 12.81 -11.80 6.37
CA SER A 97 13.55 -10.53 6.50
C SER A 97 14.05 -10.00 5.15
N GLY A 98 14.53 -10.89 4.27
CA GLY A 98 15.02 -10.49 2.95
C GLY A 98 13.90 -9.97 2.04
N VAL A 99 12.73 -10.60 2.09
CA VAL A 99 11.56 -10.19 1.30
C VAL A 99 11.03 -8.85 1.80
N GLN A 100 10.94 -8.66 3.12
CA GLN A 100 10.50 -7.38 3.69
C GLN A 100 11.39 -6.20 3.28
N LEU A 101 12.72 -6.38 3.29
CA LEU A 101 13.64 -5.33 2.84
C LEU A 101 13.37 -4.91 1.39
N TRP A 102 13.09 -5.85 0.51
CA TRP A 102 12.73 -5.56 -0.87
C TRP A 102 11.35 -4.93 -0.97
N THR A 103 10.37 -5.37 -0.18
CA THR A 103 9.05 -4.73 -0.09
C THR A 103 9.16 -3.25 0.27
N TYR A 104 10.01 -2.88 1.23
CA TYR A 104 10.24 -1.48 1.57
C TYR A 104 10.93 -0.69 0.47
N ARG A 105 11.90 -1.30 -0.23
CA ARG A 105 12.63 -0.64 -1.32
C ARG A 105 11.78 -0.41 -2.56
N LEU A 106 10.89 -1.35 -2.86
CA LEU A 106 10.02 -1.31 -4.03
C LEU A 106 8.65 -0.68 -3.73
N ALA A 107 8.43 -0.20 -2.51
CA ALA A 107 7.14 0.34 -2.11
C ALA A 107 6.68 1.48 -3.03
N ILE A 108 7.50 2.53 -3.16
CA ILE A 108 7.18 3.71 -4.00
C ILE A 108 6.84 3.33 -5.45
N PRO A 109 7.72 2.64 -6.21
CA PRO A 109 7.41 2.32 -7.60
C PRO A 109 6.18 1.42 -7.72
N PHE A 110 5.97 0.50 -6.77
CA PHE A 110 4.79 -0.36 -6.75
C PHE A 110 3.50 0.43 -6.52
N ILE A 111 3.48 1.31 -5.53
CA ILE A 111 2.32 2.17 -5.20
C ILE A 111 1.94 3.02 -6.41
N LEU A 112 2.91 3.69 -7.03
CA LEU A 112 2.67 4.54 -8.18
C LEU A 112 2.19 3.74 -9.40
N ALA A 113 2.83 2.60 -9.70
CA ALA A 113 2.41 1.75 -10.80
C ALA A 113 0.98 1.23 -10.61
N ALA A 114 0.64 0.76 -9.41
CA ALA A 114 -0.71 0.33 -9.08
C ALA A 114 -1.73 1.46 -9.23
N CYS A 115 -1.45 2.64 -8.66
CA CYS A 115 -2.31 3.81 -8.78
C CYS A 115 -2.52 4.27 -10.23
N VAL A 116 -1.47 4.22 -11.08
CA VAL A 116 -1.58 4.56 -12.51
C VAL A 116 -2.38 3.51 -13.28
N LEU A 117 -2.17 2.22 -12.99
CA LEU A 117 -2.97 1.14 -13.58
C LEU A 117 -4.45 1.32 -13.24
N VAL A 118 -4.76 1.67 -11.99
CA VAL A 118 -6.13 1.89 -11.53
C VAL A 118 -6.77 3.11 -12.18
N THR A 119 -6.04 4.21 -12.39
CA THR A 119 -6.60 5.38 -13.10
C THR A 119 -6.79 5.14 -14.60
N LYS A 120 -6.03 4.23 -15.21
CA LYS A 120 -6.14 3.92 -16.64
C LYS A 120 -7.16 2.83 -16.96
N LEU A 121 -7.37 1.89 -16.04
CA LEU A 121 -8.22 0.70 -16.25
C LEU A 121 -9.49 0.69 -15.40
N GLY A 122 -9.58 1.56 -14.40
CA GLY A 122 -10.69 1.67 -13.45
C GLY A 122 -11.80 2.61 -13.90
#